data_AF-A0A139KST9-F1
#
_entry.id   AF-A0A139KST9-F1
#
_cell.length_a   1.000
_cell.length_b   1.000
_cell.length_c   1.000
_cell.angle_alpha   90.00
_cell.angle_beta   90.00
_cell.angle_gamma   90.00
#
_symmetry.space_group_name_H-M   'P 1'
#
loop_
_entity.id
_entity.type
_entity.pdbx_description
1 polymer ?
#
loop_
_entity_poly.entity_id
_entity_poly.type
_entity_poly.pdbx_seq_one_letter_code
_entity_poly.pdbx_strand_id
1 'polypeptide(L)'
;MKKKNINNEADEENDKKVIKRTLRLEARVTEQEYAKAKELAKTCGLSMSNYVRRTALGQHPRQRLSEREVEALCSLTDARGDLIRIAAAVKSIQADKRAIYFRDTRFVERWMIAATQLINRWGQIKNYLTE
;
A
#
# COMPACT_ATOMS: atom_id res chain seq x y z
N MET A 1 -19.58 -1.75 62.16
CA MET A 1 -20.47 -1.39 61.02
C MET A 1 -19.66 -0.58 60.01
N LYS A 2 -19.76 -0.98 58.72
CA LYS A 2 -19.74 -0.12 57.50
C LYS A 2 -18.46 0.69 57.21
N LYS A 3 -17.65 0.27 56.22
CA LYS A 3 -17.66 0.64 54.77
C LYS A 3 -16.74 1.84 54.49
N LYS A 4 -15.64 1.63 53.73
CA LYS A 4 -15.43 1.96 52.28
C LYS A 4 -15.10 3.46 52.07
N ASN A 5 -14.13 3.92 51.28
CA ASN A 5 -13.63 3.55 49.94
C ASN A 5 -12.16 4.05 49.83
N ILE A 6 -11.20 3.31 49.24
CA ILE A 6 -10.96 3.08 47.79
C ILE A 6 -10.83 4.40 47.03
N ASN A 7 -9.62 4.68 46.56
CA ASN A 7 -9.30 5.16 45.21
C ASN A 7 -7.78 5.13 45.05
N ASN A 8 -7.22 3.94 44.85
CA ASN A 8 -5.97 3.82 44.11
C ASN A 8 -6.41 3.72 42.66
N GLU A 9 -6.24 4.82 41.93
CA GLU A 9 -6.30 4.86 40.48
C GLU A 9 -5.34 3.77 39.97
N ALA A 10 -5.94 2.66 39.55
CA ALA A 10 -5.25 1.65 38.80
C ALA A 10 -5.03 2.26 37.42
N ASP A 11 -3.80 2.73 37.19
CA ASP A 11 -3.26 2.89 35.86
C ASP A 11 -3.44 1.55 35.14
N GLU A 12 -4.48 1.46 34.32
CA GLU A 12 -4.68 0.37 33.36
C GLU A 12 -3.59 0.49 32.29
N GLU A 13 -2.37 0.11 32.67
CA GLU A 13 -1.29 -0.17 31.76
C GLU A 13 -1.68 -1.44 31.02
N ASN A 14 -2.30 -1.23 29.86
CA ASN A 14 -2.81 -2.26 28.96
C ASN A 14 -1.62 -2.97 28.30
N ASP A 15 -0.91 -3.79 29.09
CA ASP A 15 0.23 -4.59 28.66
C ASP A 15 -0.28 -5.70 27.74
N LYS A 16 -0.36 -5.40 26.44
CA LYS A 16 -0.73 -6.37 25.39
C LYS A 16 0.31 -7.49 25.42
N LYS A 17 0.06 -8.53 26.21
CA LYS A 17 0.85 -9.77 26.26
C LYS A 17 1.17 -10.22 24.84
N VAL A 18 2.44 -10.09 24.45
CA VAL A 18 2.93 -10.54 23.14
C VAL A 18 2.65 -12.03 23.02
N ILE A 19 1.74 -12.41 22.12
CA ILE A 19 1.40 -13.81 21.86
C ILE A 19 2.64 -14.51 21.29
N LYS A 20 3.27 -15.36 22.11
CA LYS A 20 4.43 -16.15 21.72
C LYS A 20 3.98 -17.35 20.90
N ARG A 21 4.70 -17.64 19.81
CA ARG A 21 4.45 -18.81 18.95
C ARG A 21 5.29 -19.98 19.48
N THR A 22 4.63 -21.01 20.01
CA THR A 22 5.29 -22.15 20.69
C THR A 22 5.20 -23.46 19.91
N LEU A 23 4.25 -23.59 18.97
CA LEU A 23 4.08 -24.77 18.13
C LEU A 23 4.97 -24.71 16.89
N ARG A 24 5.45 -25.88 16.43
CA ARG A 24 6.35 -26.02 15.27
C ARG A 24 5.64 -26.70 14.10
N LEU A 25 5.88 -26.18 12.90
CA LEU A 25 5.53 -26.81 11.63
C LEU A 25 6.82 -27.36 11.01
N GLU A 26 6.81 -28.63 10.62
CA GLU A 26 7.95 -29.29 10.01
C GLU A 26 7.52 -29.95 8.69
N ALA A 27 8.35 -29.81 7.67
CA ALA A 27 8.15 -30.43 6.36
C ALA A 27 9.50 -30.99 5.89
N ARG A 28 9.48 -32.21 5.37
CA ARG A 28 10.65 -32.78 4.68
C ARG A 28 10.70 -32.17 3.28
N VAL A 29 11.87 -31.65 2.92
CA VAL A 29 12.12 -31.00 1.64
C VAL A 29 13.41 -31.52 1.05
N THR A 30 13.48 -31.53 -0.27
CA THR A 30 14.73 -31.70 -1.01
C THR A 30 15.60 -30.45 -0.89
N GLU A 31 16.88 -30.58 -1.21
CA GLU A 31 17.82 -29.45 -1.21
C GLU A 31 17.41 -28.34 -2.19
N GLN A 32 16.88 -28.72 -3.36
CA GLN A 32 16.39 -27.78 -4.38
C GLN A 32 15.18 -26.98 -3.90
N GLU A 33 14.22 -27.64 -3.24
CA GLU A 33 13.05 -26.98 -2.67
C GLU A 33 13.44 -26.00 -1.56
N TYR A 34 14.39 -26.38 -0.70
CA TYR A 34 14.88 -25.51 0.36
C TYR A 34 15.58 -24.27 -0.21
N ALA A 35 16.46 -24.45 -1.21
CA ALA A 35 17.15 -23.33 -1.87
C ALA A 35 16.16 -22.36 -2.52
N LYS A 36 15.15 -22.89 -3.23
CA LYS A 36 14.10 -22.07 -3.85
C LYS A 36 13.29 -21.28 -2.81
N ALA A 37 12.88 -21.92 -1.72
CA ALA A 37 12.16 -21.24 -0.64
C ALA A 37 13.01 -20.15 0.01
N LYS A 38 14.33 -20.36 0.12
CA LYS A 38 15.27 -19.41 0.71
C LYS A 38 15.42 -18.16 -0.14
N GLU A 39 15.57 -18.33 -1.46
CA GLU A 39 15.62 -17.22 -2.40
C GLU A 39 14.31 -16.45 -2.44
N LEU A 40 13.15 -17.14 -2.49
CA LEU A 40 11.85 -16.48 -2.45
C LEU A 40 11.64 -15.67 -1.16
N ALA A 41 12.01 -16.23 0.00
CA ALA A 41 11.95 -15.52 1.27
C ALA A 41 12.82 -14.27 1.26
N LYS A 42 14.05 -14.38 0.74
CA LYS A 42 15.00 -13.25 0.62
C LYS A 42 14.46 -12.16 -0.31
N THR A 43 13.93 -12.52 -1.47
CA THR A 43 13.33 -11.58 -2.43
C THR A 43 12.10 -10.86 -1.86
N CYS A 44 11.34 -11.53 -0.98
CA CYS A 44 10.24 -10.90 -0.24
C CYS A 44 10.69 -10.09 0.99
N GLY A 45 11.98 -10.08 1.33
CA GLY A 45 12.51 -9.46 2.54
C GLY A 45 12.05 -10.12 3.85
N LEU A 46 11.80 -11.43 3.81
CA LEU A 46 11.31 -12.22 4.95
C LEU A 46 12.35 -13.26 5.38
N SER A 47 12.31 -13.62 6.67
CA SER A 47 12.98 -14.85 7.12
C SER A 47 12.25 -16.08 6.56
N MET A 48 12.97 -17.19 6.40
CA MET A 48 12.39 -18.46 5.94
C MET A 48 11.13 -18.84 6.75
N SER A 49 11.23 -18.78 8.08
CA SER A 49 10.10 -19.10 8.97
C SER A 49 8.89 -18.19 8.73
N ASN A 50 9.11 -16.88 8.55
CA ASN A 50 8.02 -15.96 8.25
C ASN A 50 7.42 -16.21 6.85
N TYR A 51 8.25 -16.46 5.84
CA TYR A 51 7.79 -16.74 4.47
C TYR A 51 6.93 -18.01 4.42
N VAL A 52 7.42 -19.12 4.97
CA VAL A 52 6.69 -20.40 5.03
C VAL A 52 5.42 -20.27 5.85
N ARG A 53 5.45 -19.58 7.00
CA ARG A 53 4.24 -19.40 7.80
C ARG A 53 3.17 -18.58 7.06
N ARG A 54 3.56 -17.49 6.39
CA ARG A 54 2.62 -16.65 5.64
C ARG A 54 1.99 -17.43 4.49
N THR A 55 2.80 -18.15 3.72
CA THR A 55 2.33 -19.00 2.61
C THR A 55 1.45 -20.15 3.09
N ALA A 56 1.79 -20.81 4.20
CA ALA A 56 0.95 -21.86 4.80
C ALA A 56 -0.42 -21.36 5.30
N LEU A 57 -0.53 -20.06 5.62
CA LEU A 57 -1.78 -19.40 6.00
C LEU A 57 -2.56 -18.84 4.79
N GLY A 58 -2.17 -19.19 3.56
CA GLY A 58 -2.81 -18.72 2.32
C GLY A 58 -2.46 -17.27 1.97
N GLN A 59 -1.48 -16.66 2.62
CA GLN A 59 -0.99 -15.35 2.23
C GLN A 59 0.00 -15.49 1.06
N HIS A 60 0.10 -14.43 0.26
CA HIS A 60 0.96 -14.40 -0.93
C HIS A 60 2.02 -13.31 -0.76
N PRO A 61 3.13 -13.56 -0.02
CA PRO A 61 4.20 -12.59 0.12
C PRO A 61 4.73 -12.16 -1.24
N ARG A 62 4.74 -10.84 -1.47
CA ARG A 62 5.23 -10.26 -2.73
C ARG A 62 6.71 -9.91 -2.61
N GLN A 63 7.37 -9.94 -3.75
CA GLN A 63 8.72 -9.43 -3.90
C GLN A 63 8.80 -7.97 -3.45
N ARG A 64 9.86 -7.62 -2.71
CA ARG A 64 10.15 -6.23 -2.39
C ARG A 64 10.53 -5.47 -3.66
N LEU A 65 10.01 -4.25 -3.76
CA LEU A 65 10.46 -3.29 -4.75
C LEU A 65 11.94 -2.96 -4.50
N SER A 66 12.70 -2.86 -5.58
CA SER A 66 14.04 -2.29 -5.58
C SER A 66 13.99 -0.78 -5.32
N GLU A 67 15.11 -0.19 -4.91
CA GLU A 67 15.20 1.26 -4.66
C GLU A 67 14.74 2.08 -5.87
N ARG A 68 15.14 1.67 -7.08
CA ARG A 68 14.73 2.32 -8.33
C ARG A 68 13.22 2.21 -8.58
N GLU A 69 12.62 1.06 -8.26
CA GLU A 69 11.17 0.90 -8.38
C GLU A 69 10.41 1.73 -7.35
N VAL A 70 10.94 1.85 -6.13
CA VAL A 70 10.39 2.73 -5.09
C VAL A 70 10.46 4.19 -5.54
N GLU A 71 11.61 4.64 -6.05
CA GLU A 71 11.77 6.00 -6.58
C GLU A 71 10.79 6.28 -7.71
N ALA A 72 10.68 5.38 -8.70
CA ALA A 72 9.72 5.51 -9.79
C ALA A 72 8.27 5.58 -9.28
N LEU A 73 7.91 4.77 -8.27
CA LEU A 73 6.59 4.79 -7.64
C LEU A 73 6.30 6.12 -6.94
N CYS A 74 7.29 6.69 -6.26
CA CYS A 74 7.18 8.01 -5.64
C CYS A 74 6.96 9.09 -6.71
N SER A 75 7.82 9.15 -7.74
CA SER A 75 7.69 10.13 -8.82
C SER A 75 6.34 10.05 -9.54
N LEU A 76 5.83 8.85 -9.78
CA LEU A 76 4.50 8.67 -10.38
C LEU A 76 3.37 9.10 -9.45
N THR A 77 3.53 8.92 -8.13
CA THR A 77 2.57 9.41 -7.13
C THR A 77 2.52 10.93 -7.11
N ASP A 78 3.68 11.58 -7.16
CA ASP A 78 3.79 13.04 -7.21
C ASP A 78 3.18 13.59 -8.51
N ALA A 79 3.54 13.00 -9.65
CA ALA A 79 2.99 13.36 -10.96
C ALA A 79 1.47 13.20 -11.04
N ARG A 80 0.91 12.16 -10.41
CA ARG A 80 -0.55 12.05 -10.25
C ARG A 80 -1.11 13.20 -9.42
N GLY A 81 -0.47 13.54 -8.31
CA GLY A 81 -0.88 14.65 -7.45
C GLY A 81 -0.96 15.96 -8.23
N ASP A 82 0.06 16.24 -9.05
CA ASP A 82 0.07 17.38 -9.96
C ASP A 82 -1.06 17.33 -10.98
N LEU A 83 -1.25 16.17 -11.62
CA LEU A 83 -2.31 16.00 -12.62
C LEU A 83 -3.71 16.21 -12.02
N ILE A 84 -3.95 15.76 -10.78
CA ILE A 84 -5.20 16.02 -10.06
C ILE A 84 -5.38 17.52 -9.81
N ARG A 85 -4.34 18.22 -9.33
CA ARG A 85 -4.40 19.67 -9.07
C ARG A 85 -4.70 20.45 -10.35
N ILE A 86 -4.02 20.14 -11.45
CA ILE A 86 -4.25 20.78 -12.75
C ILE A 86 -5.67 20.47 -13.24
N ALA A 87 -6.09 19.21 -13.23
CA ALA A 87 -7.43 18.83 -13.66
C ALA A 87 -8.53 19.53 -12.85
N ALA A 88 -8.34 19.66 -11.52
CA ALA A 88 -9.25 20.40 -10.66
C ALA A 88 -9.31 21.89 -11.00
N ALA A 89 -8.17 22.52 -11.24
CA ALA A 89 -8.09 23.92 -11.66
C ALA A 89 -8.76 24.15 -13.03
N VAL A 90 -8.55 23.27 -14.00
CA VAL A 90 -9.22 23.36 -15.31
C VAL A 90 -10.73 23.18 -15.17
N LYS A 91 -11.16 22.25 -14.31
CA LYS A 91 -12.57 21.98 -14.05
C LYS A 91 -13.28 23.18 -13.39
N SER A 92 -12.60 23.93 -12.52
CA SER A 92 -13.18 25.10 -11.84
C SER A 92 -13.37 26.31 -12.76
N ILE A 93 -12.69 26.36 -13.91
CA ILE A 93 -12.94 27.37 -14.94
C ILE A 93 -14.34 27.09 -15.54
N GLN A 94 -15.19 28.12 -15.58
CA GLN A 94 -16.51 28.05 -16.23
C GLN A 94 -16.35 27.66 -17.70
N ALA A 95 -17.22 26.78 -18.20
CA ALA A 95 -17.06 26.14 -19.51
C ALA A 95 -16.96 27.15 -20.68
N ASP A 96 -17.75 28.22 -20.61
CA ASP A 96 -17.75 29.37 -21.53
C ASP A 96 -16.42 30.15 -21.51
N LYS A 97 -15.74 30.21 -20.36
CA LYS A 97 -14.45 30.91 -20.19
C LYS A 97 -13.24 30.04 -20.49
N ARG A 98 -13.38 28.72 -20.65
CA ARG A 98 -12.26 27.83 -20.99
C ARG A 98 -11.65 28.18 -22.35
N ALA A 99 -12.46 28.68 -23.30
CA ALA A 99 -11.98 29.13 -24.61
C ALA A 99 -10.99 30.31 -24.55
N ILE A 100 -11.01 31.09 -23.45
CA ILE A 100 -10.10 32.23 -23.26
C ILE A 100 -8.68 31.75 -22.93
N TYR A 101 -8.58 30.71 -22.11
CA TYR A 101 -7.30 30.13 -21.69
C TYR A 101 -6.78 29.08 -22.66
N PHE A 102 -7.71 28.36 -23.30
CA PHE A 102 -7.39 27.28 -24.20
C PHE A 102 -7.97 27.58 -25.57
N ARG A 103 -7.07 27.72 -26.55
CA ARG A 103 -7.40 28.04 -27.94
C ARG A 103 -8.40 27.07 -28.58
N ASP A 104 -8.41 25.82 -28.12
CA ASP A 104 -9.34 24.77 -28.55
C ASP A 104 -10.01 24.13 -27.32
N THR A 105 -11.32 24.36 -27.16
CA THR A 105 -12.11 23.79 -26.06
C THR A 105 -12.28 22.28 -26.18
N ARG A 106 -12.33 21.74 -27.41
CA ARG A 106 -12.46 20.30 -27.65
C ARG A 106 -11.21 19.56 -27.21
N PHE A 107 -10.04 20.17 -27.41
CA PHE A 107 -8.78 19.65 -26.90
C PHE A 107 -8.81 19.50 -25.38
N VAL A 108 -9.23 20.54 -24.66
CA VAL A 108 -9.26 20.52 -23.18
C VAL A 108 -10.21 19.48 -22.65
N GLU A 109 -11.39 19.35 -23.26
CA GLU A 109 -12.36 18.32 -22.87
C GLU A 109 -11.80 16.91 -23.05
N ARG A 110 -11.19 16.63 -24.21
CA ARG A 110 -10.50 15.35 -24.46
C ARG A 110 -9.34 15.12 -23.51
N TRP A 111 -8.55 16.16 -23.25
CA TRP A 111 -7.44 16.11 -22.31
C TRP A 111 -7.92 15.78 -20.90
N MET A 112 -9.01 16.39 -20.42
CA MET A 112 -9.57 16.09 -19.09
C MET A 112 -10.08 14.65 -18.99
N ILE A 113 -10.68 14.10 -20.05
CA ILE A 113 -11.09 12.70 -20.09
C ILE A 113 -9.87 11.79 -19.97
N ALA A 114 -8.82 12.04 -20.76
CA ALA A 114 -7.58 11.26 -20.72
C ALA A 114 -6.88 11.38 -19.35
N ALA A 115 -6.82 12.59 -18.78
CA ALA A 115 -6.24 12.83 -17.46
C ALA A 115 -6.98 12.04 -16.37
N THR A 116 -8.32 12.00 -16.43
CA THR A 116 -9.14 11.21 -15.50
C THR A 116 -8.84 9.71 -15.61
N GLN A 117 -8.69 9.19 -16.83
CA GLN A 117 -8.31 7.80 -17.05
C GLN A 117 -6.94 7.47 -16.44
N LEU A 118 -5.94 8.35 -16.62
CA LEU A 118 -4.61 8.18 -16.03
C LEU A 118 -4.65 8.21 -14.49
N ILE A 119 -5.38 9.17 -13.92
CA ILE A 119 -5.58 9.27 -12.46
C ILE A 119 -6.20 7.98 -11.92
N ASN A 120 -7.25 7.46 -12.57
CA ASN A 120 -7.92 6.24 -12.15
C ASN A 120 -7.01 5.01 -12.31
N ARG A 121 -6.27 4.92 -13.42
CA ARG A 121 -5.34 3.81 -13.68
C ARG A 121 -4.24 3.74 -12.63
N TRP A 122 -3.69 4.89 -12.23
CA TRP A 122 -2.74 4.92 -11.11
C TRP A 122 -3.36 4.42 -9.81
N GLY A 123 -4.66 4.68 -9.60
CA GLY A 123 -5.36 4.26 -8.37
C GLY A 123 -5.42 2.74 -8.28
N GLN A 124 -5.72 2.11 -9.40
CA GLN A 124 -5.70 0.66 -9.53
C GLN A 124 -4.31 0.07 -9.29
N ILE A 125 -3.25 0.69 -9.85
CA ILE A 125 -1.88 0.24 -9.64
C ILE A 125 -1.51 0.33 -8.15
N LYS A 126 -1.83 1.45 -7.51
CA LYS A 126 -1.58 1.64 -6.08
C LYS A 126 -2.31 0.58 -5.24
N ASN A 127 -3.60 0.37 -5.49
CA ASN A 127 -4.39 -0.63 -4.76
C ASN A 127 -3.81 -2.02 -4.96
N TYR A 128 -3.47 -2.38 -6.21
CA TYR A 128 -2.81 -3.65 -6.50
C TYR A 128 -1.52 -3.83 -5.71
N LEU A 129 -0.72 -2.79 -5.47
CA LEU A 129 0.52 -2.90 -4.71
C LEU A 129 0.30 -3.02 -3.20
N THR A 130 -0.81 -2.50 -2.67
CA THR A 130 -1.11 -2.47 -1.23
C THR A 130 -2.01 -3.61 -0.74
N GLU A 131 -2.82 -4.19 -1.64
CA GLU A 131 -3.75 -5.31 -1.38
C GLU A 131 -3.16 -6.65 -1.85
#